data_AF-A0A8S2WVC6-F1
#
_entry.id   AF-A0A8S2WVC6-F1
#
_cell.length_a   1.000
_cell.length_b   1.000
_cell.length_c   1.000
_cell.angle_alpha   90.00
_cell.angle_beta   90.00
_cell.angle_gamma   90.00
#
_symmetry.space_group_name_H-M   'P 1'
#
loop_
_entity.id
_entity.type
_entity.pdbx_description
1 polymer ?
#
loop_
_entity_poly.entity_id
_entity_poly.type
_entity_poly.pdbx_seq_one_letter_code
_entity_poly.pdbx_strand_id
1 'polypeptide(L)'
;MNQQLLYRGTRLHQTPDKPLEGFGLFNGNRIILVGEKLAGLEDEHFRRLLSIEKNAEIINDVIGVVCRDFENLKKSQQPRNQCTQLLQDLKAHSERCRSDLKTFQSLANDLKIDSSELDAYRKKDQVVRLIRDRLDILSSIISAISSYQ
;
A
#
# COMPACT_ATOMS: atom_id res chain seq x y z
N MET A 1 -10.83 3.53 30.39
CA MET A 1 -10.31 4.45 29.36
C MET A 1 -8.95 4.96 29.80
N ASN A 2 -7.85 4.51 29.17
CA ASN A 2 -6.50 5.00 29.44
C ASN A 2 -6.16 6.16 28.49
N GLN A 3 -6.72 7.34 28.73
CA GLN A 3 -6.38 8.56 27.98
C GLN A 3 -5.71 9.56 28.92
N GLN A 4 -4.62 10.17 28.46
CA GLN A 4 -3.79 11.12 29.18
C GLN A 4 -3.60 12.38 28.35
N LEU A 5 -3.99 13.52 28.92
CA LEU A 5 -3.68 14.83 28.34
C LEU A 5 -2.25 15.25 28.71
N LEU A 6 -1.45 15.57 27.69
CA LEU A 6 -0.07 16.01 27.83
C LEU A 6 0.13 17.43 27.27
N TYR A 7 0.86 18.25 28.00
CA TYR A 7 1.37 19.54 27.53
C TYR A 7 2.83 19.72 27.99
N ARG A 8 3.74 19.97 27.04
CA ARG A 8 5.20 20.06 27.30
C ARG A 8 5.78 18.91 28.14
N GLY A 9 5.27 17.69 27.91
CA GLY A 9 5.69 16.49 28.65
C GLY A 9 5.07 16.34 30.05
N THR A 10 4.25 17.28 30.50
CA THR A 10 3.53 17.21 31.78
C THR A 10 2.13 16.61 31.58
N ARG A 11 1.77 15.66 32.45
CA ARG A 11 0.43 15.06 32.52
C ARG A 11 -0.52 15.99 33.25
N LEU A 12 -1.50 16.53 32.54
CA LEU A 12 -2.44 17.51 33.10
C LEU A 12 -3.39 16.89 34.13
N HIS A 13 -3.72 15.60 33.99
CA HIS A 13 -4.64 14.87 34.87
C HIS A 13 -4.06 14.55 36.26
N GLN A 14 -2.76 14.73 36.48
CA GLN A 14 -2.12 14.43 37.77
C GLN A 14 -2.33 15.52 38.82
N THR A 15 -2.82 16.70 38.43
CA THR A 15 -3.05 17.85 39.32
C THR A 15 -4.37 18.53 38.94
N PRO A 16 -5.52 17.89 39.24
CA PRO A 16 -6.84 18.36 38.80
C PRO A 16 -7.22 19.73 39.40
N ASP A 17 -6.67 20.07 40.56
CA ASP A 17 -6.96 21.32 41.27
C ASP A 17 -6.16 22.51 40.73
N LYS A 18 -5.25 22.29 39.79
CA LYS A 18 -4.40 23.34 39.23
C LYS A 18 -5.04 23.91 37.96
N PRO A 19 -5.27 25.24 37.88
CA PRO A 19 -5.80 25.86 36.67
C PRO A 19 -4.82 25.71 35.49
N LEU A 20 -5.35 25.71 34.27
CA LEU A 20 -4.58 25.47 33.03
C LEU A 20 -3.44 26.48 32.85
N GLU A 21 -3.66 27.73 33.25
CA GLU A 21 -2.65 28.80 33.25
C GLU A 21 -1.44 28.43 34.11
N GLY A 22 -1.66 27.66 35.18
CA GLY A 22 -0.61 27.14 36.05
C GLY A 22 0.32 26.13 35.37
N PHE A 23 -0.06 25.59 34.22
CA PHE A 23 0.77 24.75 33.34
C PHE A 23 1.34 25.53 32.14
N GLY A 24 1.12 26.84 32.08
CA GLY A 24 1.47 27.66 30.92
C GLY A 24 0.57 27.40 29.70
N LEU A 25 -0.63 26.86 29.91
CA LEU A 25 -1.63 26.68 28.87
C LEU A 25 -2.47 27.94 28.68
N PHE A 26 -2.47 28.47 27.46
CA PHE A 26 -3.26 29.62 27.05
C PHE A 26 -3.98 29.32 25.73
N ASN A 27 -4.94 30.16 25.36
CA ASN A 27 -5.64 30.06 24.08
C ASN A 27 -4.63 30.06 22.91
N GLY A 28 -4.77 29.07 22.01
CA GLY A 28 -3.87 28.85 20.87
C GLY A 28 -2.78 27.81 21.10
N ASN A 29 -2.60 27.32 22.33
CA ASN A 29 -1.64 26.25 22.61
C ASN A 29 -2.11 24.90 22.04
N ARG A 30 -1.19 24.16 21.41
CA ARG A 30 -1.45 22.79 20.96
C ARG A 30 -1.29 21.81 22.12
N ILE A 31 -2.34 21.02 22.36
CA ILE A 31 -2.36 19.98 23.39
C ILE A 31 -2.33 18.62 22.69
N ILE A 32 -1.57 17.67 23.25
CA ILE A 32 -1.50 16.31 22.72
C ILE A 32 -2.29 15.40 23.66
N LEU A 33 -3.32 14.75 23.11
CA LEU A 33 -4.02 13.67 23.80
C LEU A 33 -3.28 12.37 23.48
N VAL A 34 -2.76 11.70 24.51
CA VAL A 34 -2.12 10.39 24.40
C VAL A 34 -2.95 9.38 25.16
N GLY A 35 -3.57 8.45 24.46
CA GLY A 35 -4.28 7.35 25.08
C GLY A 35 -4.03 6.03 24.38
N GLU A 36 -4.56 4.96 24.96
CA GLU A 36 -4.79 3.72 24.22
C GLU A 36 -5.49 4.10 22.91
N LYS A 37 -4.82 3.89 21.77
CA LYS A 37 -5.48 3.92 20.47
C LYS A 37 -6.71 3.00 20.62
N LEU A 38 -7.86 3.42 20.12
CA LEU A 38 -9.02 2.53 19.95
C LEU A 38 -8.66 1.53 18.83
N ALA A 39 -7.66 0.68 19.10
CA ALA A 39 -6.81 -0.05 18.17
C ALA A 39 -7.37 -1.44 17.85
N GLY A 40 -8.70 -1.59 17.85
CA GLY A 40 -9.32 -2.85 17.46
C GLY A 40 -9.45 -2.93 15.95
N LEU A 41 -10.31 -2.07 15.40
CA LEU A 41 -10.70 -2.07 13.98
C LEU A 41 -9.72 -1.30 13.09
N GLU A 42 -9.24 -0.14 13.55
CA GLU A 42 -8.20 0.63 12.82
C GLU A 42 -6.94 -0.21 12.59
N ASP A 43 -6.51 -0.96 13.61
CA ASP A 43 -5.38 -1.88 13.51
C ASP A 43 -5.69 -3.03 12.55
N GLU A 44 -6.91 -3.54 12.49
CA GLU A 44 -7.27 -4.64 11.60
C GLU A 44 -7.25 -4.20 10.14
N HIS A 45 -7.92 -3.09 9.80
CA HIS A 45 -7.90 -2.53 8.45
C HIS A 45 -6.48 -2.20 8.01
N PHE A 46 -5.70 -1.56 8.88
CA PHE A 46 -4.32 -1.20 8.58
C PHE A 46 -3.44 -2.44 8.37
N ARG A 47 -3.56 -3.47 9.22
CA ARG A 47 -2.83 -4.74 9.07
C ARG A 47 -3.22 -5.48 7.77
N ARG A 48 -4.50 -5.49 7.41
CA ARG A 48 -4.96 -6.07 6.14
C ARG A 48 -4.34 -5.33 4.96
N LEU A 49 -4.32 -4.00 4.98
CA LEU A 49 -3.68 -3.19 3.95
C LEU A 49 -2.16 -3.44 3.85
N LEU A 50 -1.46 -3.56 4.99
CA LEU A 50 -0.04 -3.93 5.01
C LEU A 50 0.22 -5.31 4.38
N SER A 51 -0.66 -6.28 4.64
CA SER A 51 -0.55 -7.61 4.03
C SER A 51 -0.75 -7.54 2.51
N ILE A 52 -1.75 -6.78 2.05
CA ILE A 52 -2.01 -6.56 0.63
C ILE A 52 -0.79 -5.88 -0.04
N GLU A 53 -0.26 -4.83 0.59
CA GLU A 53 0.93 -4.13 0.09
C GLU A 53 2.11 -5.07 -0.08
N LYS A 54 2.44 -5.84 0.96
CA LYS A 54 3.55 -6.80 0.92
C LYS A 54 3.39 -7.83 -0.20
N ASN A 55 2.17 -8.33 -0.41
CA ASN A 55 1.90 -9.26 -1.51
C ASN A 55 2.01 -8.58 -2.88
N ALA A 56 1.59 -7.32 -3.01
CA ALA A 56 1.77 -6.54 -4.22
C ALA A 56 3.25 -6.23 -4.52
N GLU A 57 4.07 -6.01 -3.48
CA GLU A 57 5.52 -5.85 -3.60
C GLU A 57 6.22 -7.13 -4.08
N ILE A 58 5.80 -8.30 -3.61
CA ILE A 58 6.31 -9.58 -4.13
C ILE A 58 6.01 -9.71 -5.64
N ILE A 59 4.82 -9.31 -6.08
CA ILE A 59 4.49 -9.29 -7.51
C ILE A 59 5.34 -8.26 -8.27
N ASN A 60 5.68 -7.13 -7.65
CA ASN A 60 6.56 -6.14 -8.28
C ASN A 60 7.93 -6.73 -8.64
N ASP A 61 8.51 -7.55 -7.76
CA ASP A 61 9.79 -8.20 -8.05
C ASP A 61 9.68 -9.14 -9.26
N VAL A 62 8.58 -9.88 -9.33
CA VAL A 62 8.26 -10.75 -10.47
C VAL A 62 8.07 -9.95 -11.76
N ILE A 63 7.34 -8.83 -11.73
CA ILE A 63 7.21 -7.91 -12.86
C ILE A 63 8.59 -7.44 -13.34
N GLY A 64 9.49 -7.12 -12.41
CA GLY A 64 10.87 -6.73 -12.72
C GLY A 64 11.64 -7.80 -13.49
N VAL A 65 11.48 -9.08 -13.12
CA VAL A 65 12.06 -10.22 -13.85
C VAL A 65 11.46 -10.34 -15.25
N VAL A 66 10.14 -10.31 -15.37
CA VAL A 66 9.44 -10.41 -16.67
C VAL A 66 9.87 -9.28 -17.63
N CYS A 67 9.93 -8.04 -17.14
CA CYS A 67 10.40 -6.89 -17.92
C CYS A 67 11.83 -7.09 -18.42
N ARG A 68 12.73 -7.58 -17.55
CA ARG A 68 14.12 -7.83 -17.90
C ARG A 68 14.25 -8.94 -18.94
N ASP A 69 13.53 -10.04 -18.76
CA ASP A 69 13.59 -11.19 -19.66
C ASP A 69 13.04 -10.84 -21.04
N PHE A 70 11.94 -10.09 -21.09
CA PHE A 70 11.39 -9.59 -22.35
C PHE A 70 12.36 -8.62 -23.08
N GLU A 71 12.99 -7.71 -22.35
CA GLU A 71 14.00 -6.81 -22.95
C GLU A 71 15.26 -7.57 -23.42
N ASN A 72 15.68 -8.61 -22.70
CA ASN A 72 16.77 -9.48 -23.13
C ASN A 72 16.40 -10.25 -24.41
N LEU A 73 15.18 -10.76 -24.52
CA LEU A 73 14.68 -11.42 -25.73
C LEU A 73 14.66 -10.46 -26.92
N LYS A 74 14.22 -9.21 -26.72
CA LYS A 74 14.25 -8.17 -27.78
C LYS A 74 15.65 -7.83 -28.25
N LYS A 75 16.65 -7.89 -27.36
CA LYS A 75 18.07 -7.66 -27.70
C LYS A 75 18.76 -8.90 -28.25
N SER A 76 18.18 -10.08 -28.05
CA SER A 76 18.73 -11.32 -28.57
C SER A 76 18.70 -11.30 -30.10
N GLN A 77 19.74 -11.83 -30.73
CA GLN A 77 19.76 -12.03 -32.18
C GLN A 77 19.02 -13.32 -32.59
N GLN A 78 18.25 -13.92 -31.67
CA GLN A 78 17.53 -15.15 -31.96
C GLN A 78 16.35 -14.86 -32.91
N PRO A 79 16.11 -15.72 -33.90
CA PRO A 79 14.94 -15.61 -34.76
C PRO A 79 13.66 -15.66 -33.90
N ARG A 80 12.72 -14.72 -34.13
CA ARG A 80 11.48 -14.60 -33.35
C ARG A 80 10.72 -15.92 -33.23
N ASN A 81 10.74 -16.71 -34.29
CA ASN A 81 10.11 -18.01 -34.44
C ASN A 81 10.60 -19.02 -33.37
N GLN A 82 11.85 -18.87 -32.92
CA GLN A 82 12.47 -19.71 -31.89
C GLN A 82 12.16 -19.19 -30.47
N CYS A 83 11.76 -17.93 -30.33
CA CYS A 83 11.38 -17.31 -29.06
C CYS A 83 9.88 -17.43 -28.75
N THR A 84 9.06 -17.94 -29.68
CA THR A 84 7.58 -17.96 -29.56
C THR A 84 7.10 -18.60 -28.25
N GLN A 85 7.68 -19.75 -27.86
CA GLN A 85 7.29 -20.43 -26.62
C GLN A 85 7.63 -19.59 -25.39
N LEU A 86 8.85 -19.03 -25.33
CA LEU A 86 9.28 -18.17 -24.22
C LEU A 86 8.39 -16.92 -24.10
N LEU A 87 8.00 -16.33 -25.23
CA LEU A 87 7.08 -15.19 -25.26
C LEU A 87 5.68 -15.57 -24.75
N GLN A 88 5.18 -16.76 -25.11
CA GLN A 88 3.91 -17.27 -24.57
C GLN A 88 3.99 -17.49 -23.06
N ASP A 89 5.08 -18.07 -22.57
CA ASP A 89 5.29 -18.32 -21.14
C ASP A 89 5.38 -17.00 -20.35
N LEU A 90 6.14 -16.01 -20.85
CA LEU A 90 6.21 -14.67 -20.26
C LEU A 90 4.85 -13.97 -20.25
N LYS A 91 4.07 -14.10 -21.33
CA LYS A 91 2.71 -13.55 -21.40
C LYS A 91 1.78 -14.21 -20.38
N ALA A 92 1.78 -15.54 -20.29
CA ALA A 92 0.97 -16.29 -19.34
C ALA A 92 1.33 -15.94 -17.89
N HIS A 93 2.62 -15.78 -17.60
CA HIS A 93 3.10 -15.34 -16.29
C HIS A 93 2.63 -13.91 -15.97
N SER A 94 2.77 -12.98 -16.91
CA SER A 94 2.28 -11.60 -16.78
C SER A 94 0.78 -11.53 -16.53
N GLU A 95 0.00 -12.34 -17.24
CA GLU A 95 -1.45 -12.45 -17.08
C GLU A 95 -1.85 -12.95 -15.69
N ARG A 96 -1.10 -13.92 -15.15
CA ARG A 96 -1.31 -14.42 -13.79
C ARG A 96 -1.04 -13.33 -12.75
N CYS A 97 0.09 -12.62 -12.85
CA CYS A 97 0.38 -11.48 -11.98
C CYS A 97 -0.70 -10.40 -12.06
N ARG A 98 -1.26 -10.17 -13.26
CA ARG A 98 -2.34 -9.19 -13.47
C ARG A 98 -3.62 -9.63 -12.75
N SER A 99 -3.95 -10.92 -12.80
CA SER A 99 -5.09 -11.49 -12.07
C SER A 99 -4.94 -11.36 -10.55
N ASP A 100 -3.74 -11.66 -10.03
CA ASP A 100 -3.44 -11.56 -8.60
C ASP A 100 -3.55 -10.10 -8.12
N LEU A 101 -2.98 -9.14 -8.86
CA LEU A 101 -3.10 -7.71 -8.54
C LEU A 101 -4.55 -7.20 -8.61
N LYS A 102 -5.36 -7.68 -9.57
CA LYS A 102 -6.81 -7.35 -9.61
C LYS A 102 -7.54 -7.87 -8.36
N THR A 103 -7.17 -9.06 -7.89
CA THR A 103 -7.71 -9.62 -6.65
C THR A 103 -7.35 -8.74 -5.46
N PHE A 104 -6.08 -8.35 -5.34
CA PHE A 104 -5.61 -7.43 -4.30
C PHE A 104 -6.28 -6.07 -4.37
N GLN A 105 -6.54 -5.55 -5.57
CA GLN A 105 -7.29 -4.31 -5.77
C GLN A 105 -8.72 -4.42 -5.24
N SER A 106 -9.41 -5.53 -5.55
CA SER A 106 -10.76 -5.79 -5.02
C SER A 106 -10.73 -5.83 -3.49
N LEU A 107 -9.82 -6.62 -2.91
CA LEU A 107 -9.68 -6.74 -1.46
C LEU A 107 -9.44 -5.38 -0.79
N ALA A 108 -8.57 -4.54 -1.36
CA ALA A 108 -8.32 -3.19 -0.83
C ALA A 108 -9.57 -2.30 -0.94
N ASN A 109 -10.29 -2.37 -2.06
CA ASN A 109 -11.50 -1.58 -2.29
C ASN A 109 -12.65 -1.98 -1.37
N ASP A 110 -12.80 -3.29 -1.09
CA ASP A 110 -13.86 -3.87 -0.25
C ASP A 110 -13.71 -3.51 1.24
N LEU A 111 -12.53 -3.05 1.68
CA LEU A 111 -12.34 -2.52 3.03
C LEU A 111 -13.14 -1.23 3.23
N LYS A 112 -14.18 -1.31 4.06
CA LYS A 112 -15.02 -0.17 4.47
C LYS A 112 -14.34 0.58 5.61
N ILE A 113 -13.37 1.42 5.24
CA ILE A 113 -12.62 2.27 6.18
C ILE A 113 -13.37 3.57 6.38
N ASP A 114 -13.64 3.94 7.63
CA ASP A 114 -14.29 5.21 7.95
C ASP A 114 -13.32 6.38 7.70
N SER A 115 -13.86 7.52 7.29
CA SER A 115 -13.11 8.79 7.13
C SER A 115 -12.39 9.26 8.40
N SER A 116 -12.84 8.81 9.57
CA SER A 116 -12.20 9.07 10.87
C SER A 116 -10.90 8.27 11.08
N GLU A 117 -10.74 7.13 10.40
CA GLU A 117 -9.54 6.28 10.44
C GLU A 117 -8.44 6.80 9.50
N LEU A 118 -7.97 8.04 9.74
CA LEU A 118 -7.09 8.77 8.80
C LEU A 118 -5.85 7.99 8.35
N ASP A 119 -5.22 7.22 9.24
CA ASP A 119 -4.03 6.41 8.93
C ASP A 119 -4.37 5.27 7.96
N ALA A 120 -5.45 4.53 8.23
CA ALA A 120 -5.91 3.43 7.38
C ALA A 120 -6.42 3.93 6.03
N TYR A 121 -7.11 5.08 6.01
CA TYR A 121 -7.59 5.71 4.78
C TYR A 121 -6.42 6.10 3.87
N ARG A 122 -5.41 6.81 4.40
CA ARG A 122 -4.20 7.18 3.66
C ARG A 122 -3.46 5.94 3.15
N LYS A 123 -3.39 4.89 3.97
CA LYS A 123 -2.74 3.64 3.57
C LYS A 123 -3.49 2.94 2.44
N LYS A 124 -4.83 2.93 2.46
CA LYS A 124 -5.65 2.39 1.36
C LYS A 124 -5.37 3.10 0.05
N ASP A 125 -5.33 4.43 0.06
CA ASP A 125 -5.01 5.22 -1.14
C ASP A 125 -3.62 4.89 -1.71
N GLN A 126 -2.61 4.74 -0.83
CA GLN A 126 -1.27 4.33 -1.24
C GLN A 126 -1.26 2.94 -1.88
N VAL A 127 -1.90 1.95 -1.25
CA VAL A 127 -1.96 0.57 -1.75
C VAL A 127 -2.71 0.49 -3.08
N VAL A 128 -3.85 1.18 -3.20
CA VAL A 128 -4.64 1.20 -4.44
C VAL A 128 -3.85 1.84 -5.58
N ARG A 129 -3.09 2.92 -5.30
CA ARG A 129 -2.22 3.56 -6.30
C ARG A 129 -1.10 2.62 -6.72
N LEU A 130 -0.40 2.00 -5.77
CA LEU A 130 0.66 1.02 -6.04
C LEU A 130 0.16 -0.08 -6.97
N ILE A 131 -0.99 -0.69 -6.63
CA ILE A 131 -1.57 -1.77 -7.42
C ILE A 131 -1.95 -1.30 -8.83
N ARG A 132 -2.56 -0.11 -8.96
CA ARG A 132 -2.91 0.48 -10.27
C ARG A 132 -1.68 0.66 -11.15
N ASP A 133 -0.63 1.28 -10.62
CA ASP A 133 0.61 1.51 -11.37
C ASP A 133 1.22 0.19 -11.87
N ARG A 134 1.15 -0.88 -11.07
CA ARG A 134 1.63 -2.21 -11.47
C ARG A 134 0.74 -2.89 -12.52
N LEU A 135 -0.58 -2.72 -12.42
CA LEU A 135 -1.50 -3.20 -13.45
C LEU A 135 -1.27 -2.51 -14.80
N ASP A 136 -0.91 -1.24 -14.81
CA ASP A 136 -0.60 -0.48 -16.03
C ASP A 136 0.70 -0.98 -16.68
N ILE A 137 1.73 -1.26 -15.86
CA ILE A 137 2.99 -1.87 -16.34
C ILE A 137 2.72 -3.25 -16.94
N LEU A 138 1.95 -4.11 -16.25
CA LEU A 138 1.60 -5.44 -16.76
C LEU A 138 0.79 -5.38 -18.04
N SER A 139 -0.17 -4.45 -18.14
CA SER A 139 -0.95 -4.27 -19.36
C SER A 139 -0.06 -3.83 -20.52
N SER A 140 0.90 -2.94 -20.25
CA SER A 140 1.89 -2.49 -21.24
C SER A 140 2.78 -3.63 -21.73
N ILE A 141 3.31 -4.48 -20.83
CA ILE A 141 4.18 -5.58 -21.22
C ILE A 141 3.44 -6.70 -21.95
N ILE A 142 2.21 -7.03 -21.53
CA ILE A 142 1.37 -8.03 -22.20
C ILE A 142 1.08 -7.60 -23.64
N SER A 143 0.73 -6.32 -23.84
CA SER A 143 0.55 -5.75 -25.17
C SER A 143 1.84 -5.80 -25.98
N ALA A 144 2.98 -5.40 -25.39
CA ALA A 144 4.27 -5.43 -26.08
C ALA A 144 4.70 -6.84 -26.50
N ILE A 145 4.51 -7.85 -25.63
CA ILE A 145 4.77 -9.26 -25.96
C ILE A 145 3.87 -9.71 -27.12
N SER A 146 2.58 -9.35 -27.06
CA SER A 146 1.61 -9.72 -28.11
C SER A 146 1.91 -9.07 -29.46
N SER A 147 2.47 -7.86 -29.48
CA SER A 147 2.91 -7.18 -30.70
C SER A 147 4.27 -7.67 -31.23
N TYR A 148 5.03 -8.38 -30.40
CA TYR A 148 6.35 -8.91 -30.78
C TYR A 148 6.26 -10.31 -31.42
N GLN A 149 5.19 -11.05 -31.12
CA GLN A 149 4.79 -12.29 -31.80
C GLN A 149 4.34 -12.00 -33.23
#